data_AF-A0A6I1QKZ7-F1
#
_entry.id   AF-A0A6I1QKZ7-F1
#
_cell.length_a   1.000
_cell.length_b   1.000
_cell.length_c   1.000
_cell.angle_alpha   90.00
_cell.angle_beta   90.00
_cell.angle_gamma   90.00
#
_symmetry.space_group_name_H-M   'P 1'
#
loop_
_entity.id
_entity.type
_entity.pdbx_description
1 polymer ?
#
loop_
_entity_poly.entity_id
_entity_poly.type
_entity_poly.pdbx_seq_one_letter_code
_entity_poly.pdbx_strand_id
1 'polypeptide(L)'
;MSRRLVQVSLCAALAAAFWFAPGAASAAAELTQANPGPGSTVEDVPAEIVLVFTQDVDPEAGAEVTLDGQPLAFEIDGERLVARAPDLADGSYAISWTVTSEVDGKETNGGYTFAVNLAQEEPRAAVDQAQQTARAQEVGDESRAEVMLWAAVVMAGSAVLVLIFYFFRANLPTLLTSGIEGGLPPPGQSPPEHGDDHH
;
A
#
# COMPACT_ATOMS: atom_id res chain seq x y z
N MET A 1 8.37 -31.52 71.22
CA MET A 1 8.93 -31.50 69.84
C MET A 1 9.05 -30.05 69.40
N SER A 2 10.27 -29.59 69.14
CA SER A 2 10.57 -28.19 68.83
C SER A 2 9.88 -27.78 67.52
N ARG A 3 9.14 -26.66 67.52
CA ARG A 3 8.50 -26.07 66.32
C ARG A 3 9.43 -26.01 65.10
N ARG A 4 10.75 -25.91 65.35
CA ARG A 4 11.81 -25.90 64.35
C ARG A 4 11.92 -27.22 63.57
N LEU A 5 11.78 -28.37 64.22
CA LEU A 5 11.81 -29.67 63.53
C LEU A 5 10.57 -29.84 62.62
N VAL A 6 9.40 -29.41 63.09
CA VAL A 6 8.15 -29.45 62.31
C VAL A 6 8.23 -28.53 61.08
N GLN A 7 8.83 -27.35 61.21
CA GLN A 7 9.02 -26.40 60.10
C GLN A 7 9.98 -26.93 59.04
N VAL A 8 11.11 -27.54 59.44
CA VAL A 8 12.06 -28.12 58.49
C VAL A 8 11.44 -29.28 57.72
N SER A 9 10.69 -30.15 58.39
CA SER A 9 9.97 -31.25 57.73
C SER A 9 8.91 -30.74 56.74
N LEU A 10 8.18 -29.68 57.10
CA LEU A 10 7.18 -29.08 56.22
C LEU A 10 7.81 -28.42 54.99
N CYS A 11 8.90 -27.67 55.16
CA CYS A 11 9.63 -27.07 54.05
C CYS A 11 10.22 -28.13 53.10
N ALA A 12 10.78 -29.20 53.65
CA ALA A 12 11.31 -30.32 52.85
C ALA A 12 10.19 -31.03 52.07
N ALA A 13 9.03 -31.24 52.68
CA ALA A 13 7.87 -31.83 52.01
C ALA A 13 7.32 -30.94 50.88
N LEU A 14 7.25 -29.62 51.10
CA LEU A 14 6.81 -28.66 50.08
C LEU A 14 7.81 -28.54 48.93
N ALA A 15 9.12 -28.56 49.21
CA ALA A 15 10.16 -28.56 48.18
C ALA A 15 10.13 -29.84 47.34
N ALA A 16 9.91 -31.00 47.97
CA ALA A 16 9.74 -32.27 47.26
C ALA A 16 8.47 -32.29 46.39
N ALA A 17 7.36 -31.73 46.89
CA ALA A 17 6.12 -31.61 46.13
C ALA A 17 6.25 -30.68 44.91
N PHE A 18 7.06 -29.62 45.02
CA PHE A 18 7.34 -28.71 43.89
C PHE A 18 8.21 -29.38 42.81
N TRP A 19 9.12 -30.27 43.21
CA TRP A 19 9.98 -31.02 42.28
C TRP A 19 9.26 -32.15 41.54
N PHE A 20 8.19 -32.69 42.14
CA PHE A 20 7.36 -33.75 41.57
C PHE A 20 6.04 -33.25 40.97
N ALA A 21 5.90 -31.94 40.78
CA ALA A 21 4.76 -31.42 40.03
C ALA A 21 4.81 -32.00 38.61
N PRO A 22 3.79 -32.77 38.17
CA PRO A 22 3.75 -33.24 36.79
C PRO A 22 3.76 -32.01 35.88
N GLY A 23 4.71 -31.96 34.95
CA GLY A 23 4.67 -30.97 33.88
C GLY A 23 3.33 -31.09 33.19
N ALA A 24 2.64 -29.96 32.98
CA ALA A 24 1.37 -29.95 32.25
C ALA A 24 1.64 -30.46 30.83
N ALA A 25 1.42 -31.75 30.58
CA ALA A 25 1.39 -32.30 29.25
C ALA A 25 0.09 -31.79 28.61
N SER A 26 0.23 -30.97 27.56
CA SER A 26 -0.92 -30.58 26.74
C SER A 26 -1.41 -31.83 26.01
N ALA A 27 -2.66 -32.21 26.22
CA ALA A 27 -3.26 -33.37 25.56
C ALA A 27 -3.92 -33.02 24.21
N ALA A 28 -3.92 -31.73 23.85
CA ALA A 28 -4.30 -31.27 22.52
C ALA A 28 -3.19 -31.59 21.51
N ALA A 29 -3.59 -31.84 20.26
CA ALA A 29 -2.69 -32.08 19.13
C ALA A 29 -2.20 -30.74 18.55
N GLU A 30 -1.16 -30.16 19.15
CA GLU A 30 -0.54 -28.91 18.71
C GLU A 30 0.49 -29.17 17.60
N LEU A 31 0.57 -28.29 16.59
CA LEU A 31 1.55 -28.44 15.52
C LEU A 31 2.98 -28.24 16.06
N THR A 32 3.86 -29.23 15.85
CA THR A 32 5.28 -29.19 16.26
C THR A 32 6.21 -28.99 15.08
N GLN A 33 5.88 -29.56 13.92
CA GLN A 33 6.70 -29.48 12.73
C GLN A 33 5.82 -29.45 11.47
N ALA A 34 6.29 -28.76 10.44
CA ALA A 34 5.65 -28.78 9.14
C ALA A 34 6.66 -28.71 7.98
N ASN A 35 6.29 -29.28 6.84
CA ASN A 35 7.02 -29.19 5.60
C ASN A 35 6.05 -29.09 4.40
N PRO A 36 6.01 -27.98 3.64
CA PRO A 36 6.78 -26.75 3.84
C PRO A 36 6.51 -26.10 5.19
N GLY A 37 7.53 -25.50 5.80
CA GLY A 37 7.41 -24.90 7.14
C GLY A 37 6.72 -23.52 7.13
N PRO A 38 6.27 -23.02 8.29
CA PRO A 38 5.68 -21.70 8.42
C PRO A 38 6.62 -20.59 7.91
N GLY A 39 6.12 -19.76 7.00
CA GLY A 39 6.87 -18.67 6.36
C GLY A 39 8.00 -19.12 5.44
N SER A 40 8.12 -20.42 5.14
CA SER A 40 9.17 -20.93 4.27
C SER A 40 8.89 -20.60 2.79
N THR A 41 9.96 -20.47 2.02
CA THR A 41 9.90 -20.41 0.54
C THR A 41 10.59 -21.65 -0.01
N VAL A 42 9.90 -22.41 -0.86
CA VAL A 42 10.43 -23.58 -1.55
C VAL A 42 10.66 -23.26 -3.02
N GLU A 43 11.69 -23.83 -3.62
CA GLU A 43 12.05 -23.59 -5.03
C GLU A 43 11.09 -24.28 -5.99
N ASP A 44 10.69 -25.52 -5.66
CA ASP A 44 9.77 -26.33 -6.45
C ASP A 44 8.49 -26.63 -5.67
N VAL A 45 7.41 -26.93 -6.40
CA VAL A 45 6.15 -27.41 -5.83
C VAL A 45 6.42 -28.70 -5.05
N PRO A 46 6.12 -28.76 -3.74
CA PRO A 46 6.31 -29.99 -2.96
C PRO A 46 5.33 -31.06 -3.47
N ALA A 47 5.72 -32.33 -3.44
CA ALA A 47 4.79 -33.41 -3.74
C ALA A 47 3.73 -33.59 -2.64
N GLU A 48 4.13 -33.31 -1.40
CA GLU A 48 3.33 -33.53 -0.19
C GLU A 48 3.54 -32.38 0.80
N ILE A 49 2.49 -32.07 1.53
CA ILE A 49 2.52 -31.17 2.68
C ILE A 49 2.37 -32.02 3.94
N VAL A 50 3.38 -31.97 4.80
CA VAL A 50 3.45 -32.78 6.01
C VAL A 50 3.26 -31.90 7.23
N LEU A 51 2.30 -32.24 8.08
CA LEU A 51 2.05 -31.64 9.39
C LEU A 51 2.33 -32.69 10.47
N VAL A 52 3.06 -32.31 11.51
CA VAL A 52 3.35 -33.19 12.66
C VAL A 52 2.85 -32.52 13.92
N PHE A 53 2.12 -33.28 14.73
CA PHE A 53 1.48 -32.80 15.95
C PHE A 53 2.18 -33.31 17.21
N THR A 54 1.83 -32.77 18.37
CA THR A 54 2.31 -33.24 19.68
C THR A 54 1.68 -34.56 20.10
N GLN A 55 0.52 -34.91 19.54
CA GLN A 55 -0.31 -36.07 19.90
C GLN A 55 -0.83 -36.73 18.62
N ASP A 56 -1.19 -38.00 18.73
CA ASP A 56 -1.83 -38.75 17.65
C ASP A 56 -3.16 -38.10 17.24
N VAL A 57 -3.38 -38.02 15.93
CA VAL A 57 -4.61 -37.48 15.35
C VAL A 57 -5.61 -38.62 15.15
N ASP A 58 -6.83 -38.44 15.65
CA ASP A 58 -7.92 -39.39 15.49
C ASP A 58 -8.56 -39.27 14.08
N PRO A 59 -8.41 -40.28 13.21
CA PRO A 59 -8.98 -40.25 11.86
C PRO A 59 -10.50 -40.45 11.84
N GLU A 60 -11.09 -41.03 12.90
CA GLU A 60 -12.52 -41.29 13.00
C GLU A 60 -13.29 -40.10 13.58
N ALA A 61 -12.67 -39.35 14.50
CA ALA A 61 -13.26 -38.15 15.10
C ALA A 61 -13.26 -36.93 14.16
N GLY A 62 -12.38 -36.92 13.17
CA GLY A 62 -12.38 -35.96 12.06
C GLY A 62 -11.12 -35.10 11.99
N ALA A 63 -10.67 -34.90 10.76
CA ALA A 63 -9.61 -33.98 10.39
C ALA A 63 -9.94 -33.27 9.08
N GLU A 64 -9.53 -32.02 8.95
CA GLU A 64 -9.67 -31.22 7.74
C GLU A 64 -8.35 -30.50 7.47
N VAL A 65 -7.91 -30.50 6.20
CA VAL A 65 -6.79 -29.69 5.74
C VAL A 65 -7.17 -29.01 4.44
N THR A 66 -6.93 -27.70 4.39
CA THR A 66 -7.21 -26.87 3.22
C THR A 66 -5.99 -26.09 2.79
N LEU A 67 -5.85 -25.87 1.48
CA LEU A 67 -4.90 -24.96 0.87
C LEU A 67 -5.68 -23.86 0.15
N ASP A 68 -5.51 -22.61 0.57
CA ASP A 68 -6.29 -21.45 0.11
C ASP A 68 -7.82 -21.69 0.15
N GLY A 69 -8.27 -22.41 1.17
CA GLY A 69 -9.67 -22.78 1.36
C GLY A 69 -10.17 -23.92 0.46
N GLN A 70 -9.29 -24.56 -0.31
CA GLN A 70 -9.60 -25.78 -1.05
C GLN A 70 -9.20 -27.02 -0.25
N PRO A 71 -10.09 -28.01 -0.08
CA PRO A 71 -9.77 -29.22 0.68
C PRO A 71 -8.68 -30.05 -0.03
N LEU A 72 -7.74 -30.58 0.75
CA LEU A 72 -6.71 -31.50 0.28
C LEU A 72 -7.06 -32.94 0.63
N ALA A 73 -6.62 -33.88 -0.22
CA ALA A 73 -6.60 -35.29 0.14
C ALA A 73 -5.39 -35.56 1.05
N PHE A 74 -5.61 -36.29 2.14
CA PHE A 74 -4.56 -36.56 3.13
C PHE A 74 -4.67 -37.97 3.71
N GLU A 75 -3.57 -38.42 4.31
CA GLU A 75 -3.45 -39.63 5.11
C GLU A 75 -2.96 -39.26 6.52
N ILE A 76 -3.41 -39.99 7.53
CA ILE A 76 -2.99 -39.82 8.92
C ILE A 76 -2.22 -41.07 9.36
N ASP A 77 -1.07 -40.86 9.97
CA ASP A 77 -0.20 -41.89 10.56
C ASP A 77 0.28 -41.41 11.94
N GLY A 78 -0.51 -41.73 12.98
CA GLY A 78 -0.30 -41.26 14.34
C GLY A 78 -0.28 -39.74 14.43
N GLU A 79 0.84 -39.17 14.86
CA GLU A 79 1.07 -37.72 14.98
C GLU A 79 1.23 -37.01 13.62
N ARG A 80 1.29 -37.74 12.51
CA ARG A 80 1.62 -37.20 11.18
C ARG A 80 0.39 -37.14 10.29
N LEU A 81 0.15 -35.98 9.70
CA LEU A 81 -0.81 -35.79 8.61
C LEU A 81 -0.04 -35.45 7.33
N VAL A 82 -0.24 -36.25 6.29
CA VAL A 82 0.40 -36.10 4.98
C VAL A 82 -0.66 -35.77 3.94
N ALA A 83 -0.69 -34.53 3.49
CA ALA A 83 -1.59 -34.06 2.44
C ALA A 83 -0.91 -34.05 1.08
N ARG A 84 -1.58 -34.53 0.04
CA ARG A 84 -1.07 -34.44 -1.33
C ARG A 84 -1.17 -33.01 -1.83
N ALA A 85 -0.04 -32.45 -2.27
CA ALA A 85 -0.06 -31.12 -2.86
C ALA A 85 -0.68 -31.18 -4.28
N PRO A 86 -1.57 -30.24 -4.64
CA PRO A 86 -2.01 -30.07 -6.01
C PRO A 86 -0.91 -29.40 -6.85
N ASP A 87 -1.13 -29.26 -8.15
CA ASP A 87 -0.24 -28.44 -8.99
C ASP A 87 -0.34 -26.98 -8.54
N LEU A 88 0.77 -26.43 -8.05
CA LEU A 88 0.87 -25.06 -7.57
C LEU A 88 1.63 -24.21 -8.59
N ALA A 89 1.14 -22.98 -8.82
CA ALA A 89 1.91 -21.96 -9.51
C ALA A 89 2.96 -21.34 -8.58
N ASP A 90 3.84 -20.49 -9.12
CA ASP A 90 4.66 -19.61 -8.29
C ASP A 90 3.76 -18.66 -7.50
N GLY A 91 4.00 -18.49 -6.20
CA GLY A 91 3.19 -17.62 -5.35
C GLY A 91 3.15 -18.01 -3.88
N SER A 92 2.32 -17.30 -3.11
CA SER A 92 2.08 -17.55 -1.69
C SER A 92 0.82 -18.36 -1.46
N TYR A 93 0.88 -19.32 -0.55
CA TYR A 93 -0.18 -20.26 -0.23
C TYR A 93 -0.46 -20.28 1.26
N ALA A 94 -1.73 -20.37 1.65
CA ALA A 94 -2.17 -20.49 3.03
C ALA A 94 -2.71 -21.90 3.30
N ILE A 95 -2.08 -22.63 4.23
CA ILE A 95 -2.62 -23.88 4.74
C ILE A 95 -3.40 -23.63 6.02
N SER A 96 -4.56 -24.27 6.14
CA SER A 96 -5.34 -24.33 7.39
C SER A 96 -5.67 -25.78 7.71
N TRP A 97 -5.73 -26.11 9.00
CA TRP A 97 -6.12 -27.44 9.45
C TRP A 97 -7.04 -27.37 10.67
N THR A 98 -7.80 -28.44 10.85
CA THR A 98 -8.55 -28.79 12.05
C THR A 98 -8.30 -30.27 12.31
N VAL A 99 -7.83 -30.64 13.49
CA VAL A 99 -7.52 -32.03 13.87
C VAL A 99 -8.04 -32.35 15.26
N THR A 100 -8.50 -33.58 15.48
CA THR A 100 -8.91 -34.05 16.80
C THR A 100 -7.84 -34.96 17.39
N SER A 101 -7.43 -34.73 18.64
CA SER A 101 -6.49 -35.59 19.36
C SER A 101 -7.14 -36.93 19.72
N GLU A 102 -6.46 -38.05 19.45
CA GLU A 102 -6.91 -39.40 19.86
C GLU A 102 -6.91 -39.55 21.40
N VAL A 103 -6.07 -38.78 22.10
CA VAL A 103 -5.85 -38.94 23.55
C VAL A 103 -6.95 -38.25 24.37
N ASP A 104 -7.30 -37.01 24.02
CA ASP A 104 -8.26 -36.22 24.80
C ASP A 104 -9.53 -35.82 24.03
N GLY A 105 -9.63 -36.20 22.76
CA GLY A 105 -10.77 -35.90 21.89
C GLY A 105 -10.95 -34.41 21.62
N LYS A 106 -9.95 -33.57 21.91
CA LYS A 106 -10.07 -32.12 21.68
C LYS A 106 -9.64 -31.77 20.26
N GLU A 107 -10.47 -30.95 19.65
CA GLU A 107 -10.19 -30.32 18.37
C GLU A 107 -9.15 -29.20 18.56
N THR A 108 -8.16 -29.19 17.67
CA THR A 108 -7.16 -28.13 17.53
C THR A 108 -7.18 -27.65 16.08
N ASN A 109 -7.24 -26.33 15.91
CA ASN A 109 -7.15 -25.69 14.61
C ASN A 109 -5.89 -24.83 14.50
N GLY A 110 -5.47 -24.57 13.28
CA GLY A 110 -4.36 -23.68 13.00
C GLY A 110 -4.19 -23.40 11.52
N GLY A 111 -3.22 -22.56 11.21
CA GLY A 111 -2.88 -22.23 9.83
C GLY A 111 -1.54 -21.50 9.75
N TYR A 112 -0.89 -21.60 8.60
CA TYR A 112 0.30 -20.82 8.28
C TYR A 112 0.41 -20.59 6.77
N THR A 113 1.32 -19.71 6.36
CA THR A 113 1.62 -19.47 4.95
C THR A 113 2.99 -20.01 4.56
N PHE A 114 3.13 -20.45 3.33
CA PHE A 114 4.42 -20.74 2.69
C PHE A 114 4.38 -20.21 1.25
N ALA A 115 5.54 -20.15 0.59
CA ALA A 115 5.63 -19.67 -0.78
C ALA A 115 6.36 -20.66 -1.68
N VAL A 116 5.97 -20.70 -2.95
CA VAL A 116 6.66 -21.40 -4.03
C VAL A 116 7.31 -20.35 -4.93
N ASN A 117 8.63 -20.45 -5.11
CA ASN A 117 9.40 -19.73 -6.11
C ASN A 117 9.13 -18.21 -6.22
N LEU A 118 9.27 -17.47 -5.11
CA LEU A 118 9.17 -16.00 -5.09
C LEU A 118 10.38 -15.28 -5.71
N ALA A 119 11.44 -15.98 -6.08
CA ALA A 119 12.69 -15.39 -6.56
C ALA A 119 12.55 -14.63 -7.89
N GLN A 120 11.45 -14.84 -8.63
CA GLN A 120 11.19 -14.17 -9.91
C GLN A 120 10.36 -12.87 -9.77
N GLU A 121 9.74 -12.63 -8.62
CA GLU A 121 8.79 -11.52 -8.47
C GLU A 121 9.47 -10.22 -8.00
N GLU A 122 10.46 -10.31 -7.10
CA GLU A 122 11.26 -9.15 -6.66
C GLU A 122 12.13 -8.50 -7.77
N PRO A 123 12.84 -9.25 -8.64
CA PRO A 123 13.68 -8.64 -9.66
C PRO A 123 12.88 -7.94 -10.77
N ARG A 124 11.67 -8.41 -11.09
CA ARG A 124 10.85 -7.83 -12.15
C ARG A 124 10.14 -6.56 -11.69
N ALA A 125 9.56 -6.57 -10.48
CA ALA A 125 8.91 -5.39 -9.91
C ALA A 125 9.89 -4.21 -9.72
N ALA A 126 11.13 -4.49 -9.28
CA ALA A 126 12.16 -3.45 -9.13
C ALA A 126 12.62 -2.87 -10.47
N VAL A 127 12.74 -3.70 -11.52
CA VAL A 127 13.10 -3.24 -12.87
C VAL A 127 11.97 -2.40 -13.50
N ASP A 128 10.71 -2.82 -13.32
CA ASP A 128 9.56 -2.09 -13.85
C ASP A 128 9.39 -0.71 -13.17
N GLN A 129 9.59 -0.63 -11.85
CA GLN A 129 9.57 0.64 -11.13
C GLN A 129 10.74 1.56 -11.50
N ALA A 130 11.95 1.02 -11.68
CA ALA A 130 13.09 1.80 -12.14
C ALA A 130 12.86 2.37 -13.55
N GLN A 131 12.27 1.58 -14.46
CA GLN A 131 11.94 2.02 -15.82
C GLN A 131 10.82 3.07 -15.85
N GLN A 132 9.79 2.94 -15.01
CA GLN A 132 8.74 3.95 -14.88
C GLN A 132 9.27 5.27 -14.33
N THR A 133 10.15 5.21 -13.33
CA THR A 133 10.78 6.41 -12.74
C THR A 133 11.69 7.11 -13.75
N ALA A 134 12.48 6.35 -14.53
CA ALA A 134 13.31 6.90 -15.60
C ALA A 134 12.48 7.57 -16.70
N ARG A 135 11.40 6.93 -17.20
CA ARG A 135 10.50 7.55 -18.19
C ARG A 135 9.82 8.81 -17.67
N ALA A 136 9.40 8.81 -16.39
CA ALA A 136 8.77 9.98 -15.78
C ALA A 136 9.74 11.17 -15.66
N GLN A 137 11.03 10.90 -15.42
CA GLN A 137 12.07 11.93 -15.40
C GLN A 137 12.39 12.49 -16.79
N GLU A 138 12.47 11.66 -17.83
CA GLU A 138 12.70 12.13 -19.20
C GLU A 138 11.59 13.07 -19.70
N VAL A 139 10.32 12.68 -19.49
CA VAL A 139 9.15 13.51 -19.86
C VAL A 139 9.10 14.80 -19.05
N GLY A 140 9.51 14.75 -17.78
CA GLY A 140 9.58 15.91 -16.91
C GLY A 140 10.68 16.91 -17.30
N ASP A 141 11.83 16.45 -17.80
CA ASP A 141 12.96 17.31 -18.16
C ASP A 141 12.70 18.08 -19.46
N GLU A 142 12.08 17.43 -20.47
CA GLU A 142 11.63 18.10 -21.70
C GLU A 142 10.62 19.23 -21.41
N SER A 143 9.65 18.94 -20.53
CA SER A 143 8.61 19.91 -20.14
C SER A 143 9.20 21.13 -19.39
N ARG A 144 10.24 20.92 -18.57
CA ARG A 144 10.87 22.00 -17.79
C ARG A 144 11.73 22.91 -18.66
N ALA A 145 12.42 22.36 -19.66
CA ALA A 145 13.17 23.14 -20.63
C ALA A 145 12.26 24.06 -21.45
N GLU A 146 11.11 23.56 -21.90
CA GLU A 146 10.11 24.36 -22.63
C GLU A 146 9.49 25.46 -21.75
N VAL A 147 9.13 25.14 -20.50
CA VAL A 147 8.57 26.12 -19.57
C VAL A 147 9.58 27.23 -19.25
N MET A 148 10.87 26.91 -19.06
CA MET A 148 11.91 27.91 -18.84
C MET A 148 12.15 28.78 -20.08
N LEU A 149 12.09 28.20 -21.29
CA LEU A 149 12.23 28.94 -22.54
C LEU A 149 11.07 29.92 -22.75
N TRP A 150 9.82 29.49 -22.55
CA TRP A 150 8.66 30.37 -22.65
C TRP A 150 8.63 31.43 -21.55
N ALA A 151 9.05 31.11 -20.33
CA ALA A 151 9.17 32.10 -19.24
C ALA A 151 10.18 33.21 -19.58
N ALA A 152 11.33 32.85 -20.16
CA ALA A 152 12.33 33.83 -20.61
C ALA A 152 11.79 34.73 -21.75
N VAL A 153 11.04 34.16 -22.69
CA VAL A 153 10.40 34.91 -23.79
C VAL A 153 9.35 35.90 -23.26
N VAL A 154 8.50 35.48 -22.32
CA VAL A 154 7.48 36.36 -21.70
C VAL A 154 8.13 37.50 -20.92
N MET A 155 9.19 37.20 -20.16
CA MET A 155 9.95 38.21 -19.42
C MET A 155 10.58 39.25 -20.35
N ALA A 156 11.21 38.82 -21.44
CA ALA A 156 11.79 39.71 -22.44
C ALA A 156 10.73 40.59 -23.15
N GLY A 157 9.59 40.01 -23.51
CA GLY A 157 8.48 40.74 -24.13
C GLY A 157 7.87 41.81 -23.21
N SER A 158 7.76 41.51 -21.91
CA SER A 158 7.24 42.45 -20.92
C SER A 158 8.11 43.71 -20.77
N ALA A 159 9.44 43.56 -20.81
CA ALA A 159 10.37 44.69 -20.75
C ALA A 159 10.25 45.60 -21.98
N VAL A 160 10.05 45.02 -23.17
CA VAL A 160 9.84 45.77 -24.41
C VAL A 160 8.53 46.55 -24.37
N LEU A 161 7.45 45.96 -23.85
CA LEU A 161 6.16 46.65 -23.70
C LEU A 161 6.23 47.81 -22.70
N VAL A 162 6.93 47.64 -21.58
CA VAL A 162 7.15 48.72 -20.61
C VAL A 162 7.96 49.86 -21.22
N LEU A 163 9.00 49.55 -22.01
CA LEU A 163 9.80 50.55 -22.71
C LEU A 163 8.98 51.30 -23.78
N ILE A 164 8.15 50.60 -24.56
CA ILE A 164 7.25 51.22 -25.56
C ILE A 164 6.24 52.13 -24.86
N PHE A 165 5.63 51.67 -23.77
CA PHE A 165 4.69 52.48 -22.99
C PHE A 165 5.36 53.73 -22.41
N TYR A 166 6.57 53.58 -21.85
CA TYR A 166 7.32 54.69 -21.30
C TYR A 166 7.75 55.69 -22.38
N PHE A 167 8.14 55.20 -23.55
CA PHE A 167 8.45 56.03 -24.72
C PHE A 167 7.22 56.79 -25.22
N PHE A 168 6.07 56.14 -25.36
CA PHE A 168 4.81 56.80 -25.74
C PHE A 168 4.37 57.85 -24.72
N ARG A 169 4.54 57.57 -23.43
CA ARG A 169 4.21 58.50 -22.34
C ARG A 169 5.16 59.71 -22.31
N ALA A 170 6.45 59.49 -22.61
CA ALA A 170 7.47 60.53 -22.63
C ALA A 170 7.43 61.39 -23.90
N ASN A 171 7.02 60.81 -25.04
CA ASN A 171 6.91 61.47 -26.34
C ASN A 171 5.47 61.87 -26.70
N LEU A 172 4.61 62.15 -25.71
CA LEU A 172 3.32 62.79 -25.93
C LEU A 172 3.47 64.31 -25.72
N PRO A 173 3.87 65.11 -26.74
CA PRO A 173 3.89 66.56 -26.58
C PRO A 173 2.46 67.12 -26.59
N THR A 174 2.09 67.72 -25.46
CA THR A 174 1.37 68.99 -25.33
C THR A 174 0.80 69.59 -26.64
N LEU A 175 -0.39 69.15 -27.05
CA LEU A 175 -1.20 69.85 -28.06
C LEU A 175 -2.48 70.45 -27.47
N LEU A 176 -2.41 70.97 -26.25
CA LEU A 176 -3.45 71.81 -25.67
C LEU A 176 -2.80 72.90 -24.81
N THR A 177 -2.32 73.99 -25.45
CA THR A 177 -2.48 75.38 -24.95
C THR A 177 -1.55 76.37 -25.70
N SER A 178 -2.18 77.36 -26.37
CA SER A 178 -1.71 78.66 -26.90
C SER A 178 -2.26 78.81 -28.33
N GLY A 179 -3.34 79.52 -28.66
CA GLY A 179 -3.93 80.73 -28.11
C GLY A 179 -3.83 81.82 -29.18
N ILE A 180 -4.92 82.17 -29.89
CA ILE A 180 -5.08 83.44 -30.63
C ILE A 180 -6.57 83.83 -30.65
N GLU A 181 -6.88 84.89 -29.90
CA GLU A 181 -8.01 85.79 -30.07
C GLU A 181 -7.95 86.50 -31.43
N GLY A 182 -9.11 86.81 -32.03
CA GLY A 182 -9.26 87.99 -32.88
C GLY A 182 -9.85 87.73 -34.27
N GLY A 183 -11.09 88.20 -34.49
CA GLY A 183 -11.59 88.47 -35.84
C GLY A 183 -13.09 88.21 -36.09
N LEU A 184 -13.98 88.98 -35.47
CA LEU A 184 -15.26 89.37 -36.09
C LEU A 184 -14.96 90.51 -37.11
N PRO A 185 -15.86 90.97 -38.02
CA PRO A 185 -17.21 90.54 -38.42
C PRO A 185 -17.45 90.65 -39.97
N PRO A 186 -18.64 91.05 -40.51
CA PRO A 186 -19.69 90.20 -41.09
C PRO A 186 -19.93 90.60 -42.60
N PRO A 187 -21.03 90.28 -43.35
CA PRO A 187 -22.43 90.62 -43.05
C PRO A 187 -23.48 89.59 -43.55
N GLY A 188 -24.74 89.82 -43.19
CA GLY A 188 -25.82 89.65 -44.17
C GLY A 188 -26.87 88.58 -43.87
N GLN A 189 -28.02 89.09 -43.46
CA GLN A 189 -29.37 88.62 -43.80
C GLN A 189 -29.99 87.53 -42.92
N SER A 190 -30.67 88.01 -41.87
CA SER A 190 -32.01 87.60 -41.43
C SER A 190 -33.03 87.74 -42.60
N PRO A 191 -34.26 87.16 -42.57
CA PRO A 191 -35.17 87.14 -41.42
C PRO A 191 -35.99 85.83 -41.19
N PRO A 192 -36.78 85.78 -40.08
CA PRO A 192 -37.59 84.64 -39.66
C PRO A 192 -39.07 84.72 -40.12
N GLU A 193 -39.81 83.64 -39.81
CA GLU A 193 -41.25 83.60 -39.47
C GLU A 193 -42.34 83.47 -40.57
N HIS A 194 -43.47 82.90 -40.13
CA HIS A 194 -44.79 82.65 -40.77
C HIS A 194 -44.85 81.46 -41.74
N GLY A 195 -45.80 80.51 -41.67
CA GLY A 195 -47.18 80.53 -41.22
C GLY A 195 -48.05 79.90 -42.34
N ASP A 196 -49.07 79.13 -41.97
CA ASP A 196 -50.20 78.62 -42.78
C ASP A 196 -50.15 77.26 -43.52
N ASP A 197 -51.03 76.37 -43.00
CA ASP A 197 -52.15 75.67 -43.64
C ASP A 197 -52.03 74.42 -44.55
N HIS A 198 -53.02 73.55 -44.30
CA HIS A 198 -53.65 72.50 -45.11
C HIS A 198 -53.08 71.06 -45.12
N HIS A 199 -53.65 70.18 -44.27
CA HIS A 199 -54.61 69.13 -44.68
C HIS A 199 -55.23 68.42 -43.48
#